data_AF-A0A6L7SV06-F1
#
_entry.id   AF-A0A6L7SV06-F1
#
_cell.length_a   1.000
_cell.length_b   1.000
_cell.length_c   1.000
_cell.angle_alpha   90.00
_cell.angle_beta   90.00
_cell.angle_gamma   90.00
#
_symmetry.space_group_name_H-M   'P 1'
#
loop_
_entity.id
_entity.type
_entity.pdbx_description
1 polymer ?
#
loop_
_entity_poly.entity_id
_entity_poly.type
_entity_poly.pdbx_seq_one_letter_code
_entity_poly.pdbx_strand_id
1 'polypeptide(L)'
;MFFRTVSRCHADSRHLSRPRKDLGTRLAVHAGRSRPAKVETLIHILTAFLPRHEQTGKMIGYFDGNWERMDCQSFRDQGRASSAAVETGHRNITGTRPKRGGMHWSKVGANKIVALRAYTISGRCDDFWHEKANNS
;
A
#
# COMPACT_ATOMS: atom_id res chain seq x y z
N MET A 1 -41.55 -43.80 16.66
CA MET A 1 -40.51 -43.94 17.70
C MET A 1 -39.83 -42.58 17.88
N PHE A 2 -39.91 -42.06 19.12
CA PHE A 2 -39.11 -41.00 19.75
C PHE A 2 -39.02 -39.57 19.19
N PHE A 3 -39.82 -38.70 19.83
CA PHE A 3 -39.54 -37.34 20.29
C PHE A 3 -38.05 -36.98 20.49
N ARG A 4 -37.62 -35.77 20.09
CA ARG A 4 -37.41 -34.62 21.00
C ARG A 4 -36.95 -33.35 20.28
N THR A 5 -37.21 -32.26 20.97
CA THR A 5 -37.22 -30.83 20.65
C THR A 5 -35.88 -30.12 20.91
N VAL A 6 -35.68 -29.01 20.20
CA VAL A 6 -35.05 -27.70 20.57
C VAL A 6 -33.65 -27.69 21.23
N SER A 7 -32.70 -27.01 20.58
CA SER A 7 -31.98 -25.91 21.25
C SER A 7 -31.50 -24.85 20.28
N ARG A 8 -32.01 -23.66 20.54
CA ARG A 8 -31.67 -22.36 19.99
C ARG A 8 -30.36 -21.90 20.62
N CYS A 9 -29.33 -21.66 19.82
CA CYS A 9 -28.27 -20.72 20.21
C CYS A 9 -28.39 -19.48 19.31
N HIS A 10 -29.09 -18.49 19.85
CA HIS A 10 -28.95 -17.10 19.44
C HIS A 10 -27.60 -16.64 20.01
N ALA A 11 -26.64 -16.32 19.15
CA ALA A 11 -25.50 -15.51 19.54
C ALA A 11 -25.34 -14.40 18.49
N ASP A 12 -25.82 -13.25 18.94
CA ASP A 12 -25.68 -11.90 18.42
C ASP A 12 -24.36 -11.66 17.67
N SER A 13 -24.46 -11.35 16.38
CA SER A 13 -23.35 -10.77 15.60
C SER A 13 -23.67 -9.33 15.18
N ARG A 14 -24.41 -8.58 16.02
CA ARG A 14 -24.33 -7.12 16.00
C ARG A 14 -22.98 -6.74 16.61
N HIS A 15 -21.91 -6.70 15.79
CA HIS A 15 -20.69 -5.88 15.97
C HIS A 15 -19.54 -6.20 15.01
N LEU A 16 -19.77 -6.89 13.89
CA LEU A 16 -18.82 -6.81 12.76
C LEU A 16 -19.29 -5.69 11.82
N SER A 17 -18.61 -4.56 11.99
CA SER A 17 -18.65 -3.34 11.19
C SER A 17 -19.06 -3.58 9.73
N ARG A 18 -20.08 -2.86 9.29
CA ARG A 18 -20.63 -2.85 7.92
C ARG A 18 -19.52 -2.96 6.86
N PRO A 19 -19.62 -3.84 5.85
CA PRO A 19 -18.68 -3.86 4.74
C PRO A 19 -18.76 -2.51 4.01
N ARG A 20 -17.60 -1.85 3.88
CA ARG A 20 -17.44 -0.63 3.08
C ARG A 20 -17.89 -0.93 1.64
N LYS A 21 -18.91 -0.22 1.17
CA LYS A 21 -19.64 -0.49 -0.09
C LYS A 21 -18.87 -0.08 -1.37
N ASP A 22 -17.56 0.16 -1.32
CA ASP A 22 -16.79 0.70 -2.46
C ASP A 22 -15.85 -0.32 -3.14
N LEU A 23 -15.89 -1.60 -2.78
CA LEU A 23 -15.11 -2.65 -3.45
C LEU A 23 -15.77 -3.26 -4.69
N GLY A 24 -17.08 -3.04 -4.90
CA GLY A 24 -17.85 -3.64 -6.01
C GLY A 24 -17.53 -3.05 -7.39
N THR A 25 -16.98 -1.84 -7.47
CA THR A 25 -16.72 -1.17 -8.76
C THR A 25 -15.38 -1.58 -9.40
N ARG A 26 -14.57 -2.42 -8.74
CA ARG A 26 -13.24 -2.82 -9.23
C ARG A 26 -13.26 -4.06 -10.13
N LEU A 27 -14.35 -4.83 -10.20
CA LEU A 27 -14.39 -6.06 -11.00
C LEU A 27 -14.65 -5.84 -12.50
N ALA A 28 -15.12 -4.66 -12.90
CA ALA A 28 -15.49 -4.40 -14.30
C ALA A 28 -14.33 -3.93 -15.21
N VAL A 29 -13.14 -3.65 -14.66
CA VAL A 29 -12.02 -3.07 -15.45
C VAL A 29 -11.08 -4.17 -16.02
N HIS A 30 -11.39 -5.46 -15.87
CA HIS A 30 -10.37 -6.51 -15.97
C HIS A 30 -10.67 -7.65 -16.94
N ALA A 31 -11.65 -7.50 -17.83
CA ALA A 31 -11.81 -8.43 -18.95
C ALA A 31 -10.58 -8.31 -19.89
N GLY A 32 -9.64 -9.26 -19.81
CA GLY A 32 -8.54 -9.42 -20.77
C GLY A 32 -7.11 -9.15 -20.28
N ARG A 33 -6.86 -8.96 -18.97
CA ARG A 33 -5.47 -8.81 -18.46
C ARG A 33 -4.84 -10.15 -18.09
N SER A 34 -3.60 -10.36 -18.55
CA SER A 34 -2.77 -11.49 -18.13
C SER A 34 -1.89 -11.11 -16.94
N ARG A 35 -1.55 -12.10 -16.12
CA ARG A 35 -0.61 -11.93 -15.02
C ARG A 35 0.77 -11.50 -15.57
N PRO A 36 1.43 -10.50 -14.96
CA PRO A 36 2.76 -10.11 -15.42
C PRO A 36 3.76 -11.25 -15.15
N ALA A 37 4.61 -11.55 -16.14
CA ALA A 37 5.57 -12.66 -16.12
C ALA A 37 6.47 -12.68 -14.86
N LYS A 38 6.77 -11.50 -14.31
CA LYS A 38 7.55 -11.36 -13.08
C LYS A 38 6.83 -11.96 -11.85
N VAL A 39 5.51 -11.86 -11.78
CA VAL A 39 4.72 -12.45 -10.68
C VAL A 39 4.65 -13.96 -10.83
N GLU A 40 4.50 -14.47 -12.05
CA GLU A 40 4.54 -15.91 -12.31
C GLU A 40 5.88 -16.53 -11.92
N THR A 41 6.98 -15.84 -12.26
CA THR A 41 8.33 -16.25 -11.86
C THR A 41 8.48 -16.29 -10.34
N LEU A 42 7.98 -15.27 -9.62
CA LEU A 42 8.00 -15.24 -8.16
C LEU A 42 7.20 -16.40 -7.54
N ILE A 43 5.99 -16.65 -8.05
CA ILE A 43 5.17 -17.77 -7.58
C ILE A 43 5.90 -19.10 -7.83
N HIS A 44 6.49 -19.29 -9.01
CA HIS A 44 7.24 -20.51 -9.34
C HIS A 44 8.42 -20.73 -8.38
N ILE A 45 9.24 -19.69 -8.16
CA ILE A 45 10.37 -19.75 -7.21
C ILE A 45 9.88 -20.10 -5.81
N LEU A 46 8.84 -19.42 -5.32
CA LEU A 46 8.30 -19.67 -3.99
C LEU A 46 7.71 -21.08 -3.87
N THR A 47 7.06 -21.61 -4.90
CA THR A 47 6.55 -22.98 -4.89
C THR A 47 7.67 -24.02 -4.72
N ALA A 48 8.88 -23.76 -5.24
CA ALA A 48 10.03 -24.63 -4.98
C ALA A 48 10.50 -24.61 -3.52
N PHE A 49 10.23 -23.52 -2.77
CA PHE A 49 10.59 -23.36 -1.36
C PHE A 49 9.47 -23.73 -0.37
N LEU A 50 8.28 -24.08 -0.87
CA LEU A 50 7.09 -24.39 -0.09
C LEU A 50 7.30 -25.46 1.01
N PRO A 51 8.04 -26.58 0.80
CA PRO A 51 8.23 -27.58 1.86
C PRO A 51 9.15 -27.11 2.99
N ARG A 52 9.82 -25.95 2.86
CA ARG A 52 10.85 -25.49 3.79
C ARG A 52 10.35 -24.40 4.75
N HIS A 53 9.25 -23.71 4.43
CA HIS A 53 8.83 -22.54 5.21
C HIS A 53 7.33 -22.23 5.05
N GLU A 54 6.59 -22.21 6.15
CA GLU A 54 5.14 -21.93 6.17
C GLU A 54 4.80 -20.55 5.58
N GLN A 55 5.68 -19.55 5.74
CA GLN A 55 5.45 -18.19 5.26
C GLN A 55 5.42 -18.10 3.73
N THR A 56 6.03 -19.07 3.04
CA THR A 56 6.06 -19.15 1.58
C THR A 56 4.65 -19.33 1.01
N GLY A 57 3.80 -20.15 1.64
CA GLY A 57 2.40 -20.32 1.23
C GLY A 57 1.60 -19.02 1.34
N LYS A 58 1.83 -18.23 2.40
CA LYS A 58 1.19 -16.91 2.59
C LYS A 58 1.63 -15.92 1.51
N MET A 59 2.92 -15.91 1.16
CA MET A 59 3.43 -15.06 0.08
C MET A 59 2.85 -15.44 -1.28
N ILE A 60 2.75 -16.73 -1.59
CA ILE A 60 2.13 -17.20 -2.83
C ILE A 60 0.68 -16.72 -2.91
N GLY A 61 -0.12 -16.93 -1.86
CA GLY A 61 -1.50 -16.44 -1.83
C GLY A 61 -1.63 -14.93 -1.98
N TYR A 62 -0.68 -14.16 -1.42
CA TYR A 62 -0.63 -12.71 -1.60
C TYR A 62 -0.33 -12.32 -3.04
N PHE A 63 0.70 -12.90 -3.66
CA PHE A 63 1.07 -12.61 -5.05
C PHE A 63 -0.02 -13.06 -6.04
N ASP A 64 -0.65 -14.20 -5.77
CA ASP A 64 -1.74 -14.75 -6.56
C ASP A 64 -3.00 -13.88 -6.49
N GLY A 65 -3.35 -13.35 -5.32
CA GLY A 65 -4.53 -12.49 -5.16
C GLY A 65 -4.30 -11.01 -5.51
N ASN A 66 -3.05 -10.54 -5.56
CA ASN A 66 -2.73 -9.11 -5.70
C ASN A 66 -1.91 -8.78 -6.97
N TRP A 67 -1.74 -9.73 -7.89
CA TRP A 67 -0.92 -9.57 -9.10
C TRP A 67 -1.29 -8.34 -9.94
N GLU A 68 -2.56 -7.95 -9.95
CA GLU A 68 -3.05 -6.78 -10.70
C GLU A 68 -2.47 -5.46 -10.18
N ARG A 69 -2.13 -5.41 -8.89
CA ARG A 69 -1.47 -4.25 -8.27
C ARG A 69 0.05 -4.32 -8.36
N MET A 70 0.60 -5.38 -8.95
CA MET A 70 2.04 -5.56 -9.13
C MET A 70 2.53 -5.17 -10.52
N ASP A 71 1.63 -4.77 -11.41
CA ASP A 71 1.99 -4.18 -12.69
C ASP A 71 2.52 -2.74 -12.51
N CYS A 72 3.73 -2.66 -11.98
CA CYS A 72 4.42 -1.40 -11.75
C CYS A 72 4.71 -0.65 -13.05
N GLN A 73 4.75 -1.33 -14.20
CA GLN A 73 5.03 -0.69 -15.47
C GLN A 73 3.82 0.14 -15.92
N SER A 74 2.61 -0.43 -15.92
CA SER A 74 1.43 0.34 -16.31
C SER A 74 1.17 1.53 -15.38
N PHE A 75 1.55 1.44 -14.09
CA PHE A 75 1.48 2.60 -13.20
C PHE A 75 2.46 3.71 -13.58
N ARG A 76 3.68 3.36 -14.03
CA ARG A 76 4.64 4.34 -14.55
C ARG A 76 4.12 5.00 -15.82
N ASP A 77 3.54 4.22 -16.72
CA ASP A 77 2.97 4.73 -17.97
C ASP A 77 1.78 5.67 -17.72
N GLN A 78 1.03 5.45 -16.62
CA GLN A 78 -0.03 6.36 -16.14
C GLN A 78 0.50 7.59 -15.37
N GLY A 79 1.82 7.80 -15.31
CA GLY A 79 2.43 8.89 -14.55
C GLY A 79 2.26 8.77 -13.03
N ARG A 80 1.93 7.57 -12.53
CA ARG A 80 1.77 7.34 -11.08
C ARG A 80 3.12 7.04 -10.45
N ALA A 81 3.29 7.50 -9.21
CA ALA A 81 4.49 7.21 -8.44
C ALA A 81 4.63 5.70 -8.19
N SER A 82 5.82 5.16 -8.46
CA SER A 82 6.14 3.80 -8.08
C SER A 82 6.32 3.67 -6.56
N SER A 83 6.14 2.47 -6.01
CA SER A 83 6.42 2.21 -4.59
C SER A 83 7.87 2.56 -4.22
N ALA A 84 8.83 2.37 -5.11
CA ALA A 84 10.22 2.77 -4.90
C ALA A 84 10.38 4.30 -4.73
N ALA A 85 9.65 5.10 -5.50
CA ALA A 85 9.66 6.55 -5.35
C ALA A 85 9.09 6.98 -3.99
N VAL A 86 8.00 6.32 -3.55
CA VAL A 86 7.39 6.55 -2.22
C VAL A 86 8.37 6.20 -1.10
N GLU A 87 9.04 5.04 -1.18
CA GLU A 87 10.02 4.60 -0.17
C GLU A 87 11.25 5.52 -0.10
N THR A 88 11.77 5.95 -1.25
CA THR A 88 12.85 6.94 -1.30
C THR A 88 12.41 8.26 -0.67
N GLY A 89 11.19 8.72 -0.97
CA GLY A 89 10.59 9.91 -0.35
C GLY A 89 10.51 9.77 1.18
N HIS A 90 10.00 8.65 1.68
CA HIS A 90 9.90 8.38 3.12
C HIS A 90 11.27 8.35 3.80
N ARG A 91 12.26 7.69 3.19
CA ARG A 91 13.65 7.65 3.70
C ARG A 91 14.23 9.07 3.79
N ASN A 92 14.04 9.88 2.76
CA ASN A 92 14.67 11.20 2.66
C ASN A 92 13.94 12.27 3.50
N ILE A 93 12.62 12.25 3.55
CA ILE A 93 11.80 13.25 4.26
C ILE A 93 11.67 12.89 5.75
N THR A 94 11.24 11.66 6.05
CA THR A 94 10.93 11.23 7.43
C THR A 94 12.14 10.61 8.12
N GLY A 95 12.92 9.80 7.42
CA GLY A 95 14.02 9.03 8.03
C GLY A 95 15.15 9.89 8.61
N THR A 96 15.43 11.04 8.02
CA THR A 96 16.64 11.81 8.33
C THR A 96 16.47 12.87 9.43
N ARG A 97 15.24 13.22 9.82
CA ARG A 97 14.98 14.18 10.91
C ARG A 97 14.01 13.59 11.94
N PRO A 98 12.71 13.43 11.67
CA PRO A 98 11.76 13.04 12.71
C PRO A 98 11.94 11.60 13.26
N LYS A 99 12.77 10.77 12.62
CA LYS A 99 13.10 9.40 13.07
C LYS A 99 14.48 9.23 13.70
N ARG A 100 15.34 10.26 13.77
CA ARG A 100 16.66 10.15 14.39
C ARG A 100 16.58 10.25 15.92
N GLY A 101 17.49 9.58 16.62
CA GLY A 101 17.56 9.57 18.08
C GLY A 101 17.71 10.98 18.66
N GLY A 102 17.14 11.19 19.85
CA GLY A 102 17.18 12.47 20.57
C GLY A 102 16.11 13.49 20.15
N MET A 103 15.25 13.18 19.18
CA MET A 103 14.21 14.09 18.72
C MET A 103 12.81 13.74 19.27
N HIS A 104 12.34 14.54 20.23
CA HIS A 104 10.98 14.45 20.77
C HIS A 104 10.08 15.47 20.07
N TRP A 105 9.37 15.03 19.02
CA TRP A 105 8.42 15.87 18.31
C TRP A 105 7.00 15.67 18.85
N SER A 106 6.26 16.75 19.06
CA SER A 106 4.80 16.67 19.09
C SER A 106 4.28 16.26 17.70
N LYS A 107 3.07 15.66 17.62
CA LYS A 107 2.47 15.28 16.32
C LYS A 107 2.41 16.47 15.36
N VAL A 108 2.04 17.65 15.87
CA VAL A 108 2.00 18.90 15.10
C VAL A 108 3.40 19.30 14.61
N GLY A 109 4.41 19.24 15.49
CA GLY A 109 5.80 19.54 15.13
C GLY A 109 6.36 18.60 14.07
N ALA A 110 6.11 17.29 14.21
CA ALA A 110 6.52 16.29 13.23
C ALA A 110 5.89 16.55 11.87
N ASN A 111 4.58 16.82 11.82
CA ASN A 111 3.89 17.14 10.56
C ASN A 111 4.46 18.40 9.89
N LYS A 112 4.71 19.46 10.66
CA LYS A 112 5.32 20.69 10.13
C LYS A 112 6.71 20.44 9.55
N ILE A 113 7.56 19.69 10.25
CA ILE A 113 8.91 19.35 9.76
C ILE A 113 8.86 18.46 8.53
N VAL A 114 7.98 17.46 8.48
CA VAL A 114 7.79 16.62 7.29
C VAL A 114 7.36 17.47 6.10
N ALA A 115 6.37 18.35 6.28
CA ALA A 115 5.88 19.23 5.22
C ALA A 115 6.96 20.19 4.71
N LEU A 116 7.68 20.85 5.61
CA LEU A 116 8.78 21.75 5.27
C LEU A 116 9.85 21.02 4.44
N ARG A 117 10.22 19.81 4.83
CA ARG A 117 11.25 19.05 4.12
C ARG A 117 10.79 18.50 2.79
N ALA A 118 9.54 18.06 2.69
CA ALA A 118 8.95 17.70 1.41
C ALA A 118 9.01 18.89 0.44
N TYR A 119 8.68 20.10 0.93
CA TYR A 119 8.77 21.33 0.16
C TYR A 119 10.19 21.62 -0.32
N THR A 120 11.19 21.57 0.57
CA THR A 120 12.60 21.79 0.21
C THR A 120 13.14 20.76 -0.78
N ILE A 121 12.88 19.46 -0.56
CA ILE A 121 13.41 18.39 -1.43
C ILE A 121 12.74 18.40 -2.80
N SER A 122 11.48 18.85 -2.88
CA SER A 122 10.73 18.88 -4.14
C SER A 122 11.20 19.95 -5.14
N GLY A 123 12.15 20.82 -4.77
CA GLY A 123 12.59 21.93 -5.63
C GLY A 123 11.60 23.10 -5.73
N ARG A 124 10.38 22.94 -5.20
CA ARG A 124 9.32 23.97 -5.24
C ARG A 124 9.72 25.29 -4.59
N CYS A 125 10.68 25.28 -3.67
CA CYS A 125 11.21 26.50 -3.10
C CYS A 125 11.98 27.31 -4.14
N ASP A 126 12.83 26.66 -4.92
CA ASP A 126 13.60 27.27 -6.00
C ASP A 126 12.68 27.74 -7.13
N ASP A 127 11.69 26.91 -7.51
CA ASP A 127 10.66 27.27 -8.49
C ASP A 127 9.92 28.56 -8.10
N PHE A 128 9.51 28.66 -6.83
CA PHE A 128 8.83 29.84 -6.29
C PHE A 128 9.69 31.10 -6.39
N TRP A 129 10.97 31.03 -6.01
CA TRP A 129 11.86 32.17 -6.07
C TRP A 129 12.22 32.56 -7.50
N HIS A 130 12.37 31.59 -8.41
CA HIS A 130 12.54 31.83 -9.83
C HIS A 130 11.32 32.53 -10.45
N GLU A 131 10.11 32.08 -10.15
CA GLU A 131 8.87 32.72 -10.61
C GLU A 131 8.79 34.18 -10.13
N LYS A 132 9.11 34.43 -8.86
CA LYS A 132 9.11 35.80 -8.31
C LYS A 132 10.13 36.70 -8.97
N ALA A 133 11.35 36.23 -9.18
CA ALA A 133 12.40 37.02 -9.82
C ALA A 133 12.09 37.37 -11.28
N ASN A 134 11.41 36.47 -12.00
CA ASN A 134 11.03 36.69 -13.41
C ASN A 134 9.76 37.53 -13.57
N ASN A 135 8.89 37.57 -12.55
CA ASN A 135 7.64 38.35 -12.54
C ASN A 135 7.78 39.70 -11.80
N SER A 136 9.00 40.17 -11.53
CA SER A 136 9.29 41.45 -10.84
C SER A 136 9.90 42.47 -11.79
#